data_AF-A0A355PLK6-F1
#
_entry.id   AF-A0A355PLK6-F1
#
_cell.length_a   1.000
_cell.length_b   1.000
_cell.length_c   1.000
_cell.angle_alpha   90.00
_cell.angle_beta   90.00
_cell.angle_gamma   90.00
#
_symmetry.space_group_name_H-M   'P 1'
#
loop_
_entity.id
_entity.type
_entity.pdbx_description
1 polymer ?
#
loop_
_entity_poly.entity_id
_entity_poly.type
_entity_poly.pdbx_seq_one_letter_code
_entity_poly.pdbx_strand_id
1 'polypeptide(L)' 'MAKNNDIGESLKKLEAIATWFEKESEVDVEEGLKKVREGATLIKELKGRLAEVTNEFEEIKKELIKDTE' A
#
# COMPACT_ATOMS: atom_id res chain seq x y z
N MET A 1 17.38 -12.05 -0.03
CA MET A 1 15.99 -12.27 0.43
C MET A 1 15.28 -10.94 0.38
N ALA A 2 14.72 -10.58 -0.78
CA ALA A 2 13.92 -9.36 -0.90
C ALA A 2 12.58 -9.63 -0.20
N LYS A 3 12.31 -8.93 0.90
CA LYS A 3 10.96 -8.83 1.44
C LYS A 3 10.14 -8.03 0.44
N ASN A 4 9.56 -8.73 -0.53
CA ASN A 4 8.45 -8.20 -1.31
C ASN A 4 7.32 -7.98 -0.32
N ASN A 5 7.22 -6.78 0.26
CA ASN A 5 5.96 -6.31 0.81
C ASN A 5 5.04 -6.16 -0.40
N ASP A 6 4.34 -7.24 -0.72
CA ASP A 6 3.45 -7.29 -1.86
C ASP A 6 2.34 -6.25 -1.64
N ILE A 7 2.02 -5.47 -2.68
CA ILE A 7 0.93 -4.47 -2.61
C ILE A 7 -0.34 -5.14 -2.06
N GLY A 8 -0.58 -6.41 -2.42
CA GLY A 8 -1.70 -7.20 -1.92
C GLY A 8 -1.66 -7.45 -0.41
N GLU A 9 -0.49 -7.66 0.19
CA GLU A 9 -0.37 -7.85 1.65
C GLU A 9 -0.64 -6.55 2.41
N SER A 10 -0.14 -5.42 1.91
CA SER A 10 -0.39 -4.11 2.52
C SER A 10 -1.86 -3.70 2.41
N LEU A 11 -2.53 -4.04 1.30
CA LEU A 11 -3.98 -3.84 1.15
C LEU A 11 -4.77 -4.71 2.14
N LYS A 12 -4.41 -5.98 2.32
CA LYS A 12 -5.05 -6.86 3.33
C LYS A 12 -4.91 -6.31 4.76
N LYS A 13 -3.75 -5.72 5.08
CA LYS A 13 -3.54 -5.08 6.40
C LYS A 13 -4.43 -3.86 6.58
N LEU A 14 -4.58 -3.03 5.54
CA LEU A 14 -5.51 -1.89 5.57
C LEU A 14 -6.97 -2.33 5.73
N GLU A 15 -7.36 -3.38 5.02
CA GLU A 15 -8.70 -3.97 5.15
C GLU A 15 -8.94 -4.49 6.58
N ALA A 16 -7.97 -5.19 7.16
CA ALA A 16 -8.04 -5.65 8.55
C ALA A 16 -8.19 -4.49 9.56
N ILE A 17 -7.51 -3.36 9.33
CA ILE A 17 -7.67 -2.16 10.15
C ILE A 17 -9.09 -1.59 10.00
N ALA A 18 -9.61 -1.49 8.78
CA ALA A 18 -10.96 -1.00 8.54
C ALA A 18 -12.02 -1.91 9.19
N THR A 19 -11.90 -3.23 9.00
CA THR A 19 -12.78 -4.21 9.62
C THR A 19 -12.71 -4.19 11.15
N TRP A 20 -11.56 -3.87 11.74
CA TRP A 20 -11.45 -3.70 13.19
C TRP A 20 -12.31 -2.53 13.68
N PHE A 21 -12.28 -1.38 12.99
CA PHE A 21 -13.14 -0.24 13.32
C PHE A 21 -14.64 -0.53 13.17
N GLU A 22 -15.02 -1.41 12.24
CA GLU A 22 -16.42 -1.79 12.00
C GLU A 22 -16.95 -2.80 13.02
N LYS A 23 -16.07 -3.59 13.65
CA LYS A 23 -16.44 -4.63 14.62
C LYS A 23 -16.54 -4.11 16.05
N GLU A 24 -15.75 -3.10 16.39
CA GLU A 24 -15.71 -2.59 17.76
C GLU A 24 -16.90 -1.67 18.04
N SER A 25 -17.83 -2.15 18.88
CA SER A 25 -19.02 -1.38 19.31
C SER A 25 -18.69 -0.20 20.22
N GLU A 26 -17.59 -0.29 20.96
CA GLU A 26 -17.01 0.80 21.76
C GLU A 26 -15.51 0.86 21.46
N VAL A 27 -15.13 1.73 20.53
CA VAL A 27 -13.73 1.90 20.13
C VAL A 27 -12.97 2.62 21.24
N ASP A 28 -11.98 1.93 21.84
CA ASP A 28 -10.97 2.59 22.67
C ASP A 28 -10.22 3.62 21.81
N VAL A 29 -10.25 4.88 22.23
CA VAL A 29 -9.69 6.01 21.47
C VAL A 29 -8.16 5.89 21.33
N GLU A 30 -7.44 5.38 22.33
CA GLU A 30 -6.00 5.18 22.24
C GLU A 30 -5.65 4.08 21.24
N GLU A 31 -6.41 2.98 21.26
CA GLU A 31 -6.22 1.88 20.32
C GLU A 31 -6.60 2.28 18.89
N GLY A 32 -7.71 3.01 18.73
CA GLY A 32 -8.11 3.62 17.46
C GLY A 32 -7.02 4.53 16.90
N LEU A 33 -6.42 5.41 17.72
CA LEU A 33 -5.32 6.27 17.28
C LEU A 33 -4.09 5.47 16.83
N LYS A 34 -3.77 4.34 17.47
CA LYS A 34 -2.68 3.45 17.03
C LYS A 34 -2.99 2.85 15.65
N LYS A 35 -4.21 2.34 15.44
CA LYS A 35 -4.65 1.76 14.16
C LYS A 35 -4.67 2.79 13.03
N VAL A 36 -5.11 4.02 13.29
CA VAL A 36 -5.03 5.11 12.29
C VAL A 36 -3.58 5.42 11.90
N ARG A 37 -2.66 5.49 12.87
CA ARG A 37 -1.23 5.71 12.55
C ARG A 37 -0.65 4.56 11.73
N GLU A 38 -0.98 3.33 12.09
CA GLU A 38 -0.56 2.14 11.34
C GLU A 38 -1.07 2.20 9.90
N GLY A 39 -2.36 2.49 9.71
CA GLY A 39 -2.96 2.66 8.39
C GLY A 39 -2.33 3.80 7.59
N ALA A 40 -2.04 4.94 8.22
CA ALA A 40 -1.37 6.07 7.55
C ALA A 40 0.03 5.70 7.04
N THR A 41 0.80 4.95 7.81
CA THR A 41 2.11 4.43 7.40
C THR A 41 1.98 3.47 6.22
N LEU A 42 1.05 2.50 6.30
CA LEU A 42 0.79 1.54 5.23
C LEU A 42 0.39 2.23 3.92
N ILE A 43 -0.48 3.24 3.98
CA ILE A 43 -0.88 4.02 2.80
C ILE A 43 0.32 4.75 2.20
N LYS A 44 1.19 5.33 3.03
CA LYS A 44 2.37 6.05 2.55
C LYS A 44 3.33 5.11 1.81
N GLU A 45 3.59 3.93 2.37
CA GLU A 45 4.42 2.90 1.75
C GLU A 45 3.82 2.40 0.44
N LEU A 46 2.52 2.11 0.42
CA LEU A 46 1.80 1.68 -0.79
C LEU A 46 1.88 2.70 -1.92
N LYS A 47 1.69 3.99 -1.61
CA LYS A 47 1.82 5.07 -2.61
C LYS A 47 3.23 5.13 -3.18
N GLY A 48 4.25 4.95 -2.35
CA GLY A 48 5.64 4.85 -2.80
C GLY A 48 5.83 3.69 -3.76
N ARG A 49 5.35 2.50 -3.39
CA ARG A 49 5.49 1.31 -4.22
C ARG A 49 4.77 1.42 -5.57
N LEU A 50 3.57 2.01 -5.58
CA LEU A 50 2.83 2.25 -6.83
C LEU A 50 3.58 3.21 -7.75
N ALA A 51 4.22 4.25 -7.21
CA ALA A 51 5.03 5.16 -8.00
C ALA A 51 6.25 4.46 -8.62
N GLU A 52 6.93 3.58 -7.88
CA GLU A 52 8.03 2.76 -8.41
C GLU A 52 7.55 1.89 -9.58
N VAL A 53 6.46 1.14 -9.40
CA VAL A 53 5.88 0.28 -10.45
C VAL A 53 5.46 1.10 -11.67
N THR A 54 4.92 2.30 -11.47
CA THR A 54 4.53 3.20 -12.56
C THR A 54 5.76 3.67 -13.35
N ASN A 55 6.85 4.01 -12.68
CA ASN A 55 8.09 4.40 -13.33
C ASN A 55 8.69 3.24 -14.12
N GLU A 56 8.74 2.03 -13.55
CA GLU A 56 9.20 0.83 -14.26
C GLU A 56 8.37 0.57 -15.53
N PHE A 57 7.05 0.72 -15.45
CA PHE A 57 6.17 0.57 -16.61
C PHE A 57 6.44 1.60 -17.72
N GLU A 58 6.65 2.87 -17.36
CA GLU A 58 6.97 3.92 -18.33
C GLU A 58 8.35 3.71 -18.98
N GLU A 59 9.34 3.18 -18.27
CA GLU A 59 10.64 2.83 -18.87
C GLU A 59 10.50 1.69 -19.88
N ILE A 60 9.80 0.61 -19.53
CA ILE A 60 9.52 -0.51 -20.45
C ILE A 60 8.80 0.00 -21.72
N LYS A 61 7.82 0.90 -21.55
CA LYS A 61 7.12 1.50 -22.69
C LYS A 61 8.05 2.28 -23.61
N LYS A 62 9.01 3.03 -23.05
CA LYS A 62 10.02 3.76 -23.85
C LYS A 62 10.95 2.81 -24.60
N GLU A 63 11.38 1.71 -23.96
CA GLU A 63 12.20 0.68 -24.61
C GLU A 63 11.48 0.07 -25.82
N LEU A 64 10.22 -0.36 -25.64
CA LEU A 64 9.41 -0.94 -26.72
C LEU A 64 9.19 0.02 -27.90
N ILE A 65 9.07 1.33 -27.65
CA ILE A 65 8.93 2.33 -28.71
C ILE A 65 10.26 2.49 -29.46
N LYS A 66 11.39 2.58 -28.75
CA LYS A 66 12.72 2.75 -29.35
C LYS A 66 13.15 1.56 -30.19
N ASP A 67 12.75 0.34 -29.83
CA ASP A 67 13.05 -0.86 -30.62
C ASP A 67 12.26 -0.94 -31.94
N THR A 68 11.27 -0.07 -32.14
CA THR A 68 10.42 -0.02 -33.34
C THR A 68 10.85 1.07 -34.36
N GLU A 69 11.83 1.92 -34.03
CA GLU A 69 12.40 2.97 -34.89
C GLU A 69 13.76 2.56 -35.50
#